data_AF-A0A2E7A0K0-F1
#
_entry.id   AF-A0A2E7A0K0-F1
#
_cell.length_a   1.000
_cell.length_b   1.000
_cell.length_c   1.000
_cell.angle_alpha   90.00
_cell.angle_beta   90.00
_cell.angle_gamma   90.00
#
_symmetry.space_group_name_H-M   'P 1'
#
loop_
_entity.id
_entity.type
_entity.pdbx_description
1 polymer ?
#
loop_
_entity_poly.entity_id
_entity_poly.type
_entity_poly.pdbx_seq_one_letter_code
_entity_poly.pdbx_strand_id
1 'polypeptide(L)' 'MSTIEFSLWLERVMDFLSEVETRYDLDQGEMLSATNTSTRDLVELHGYGWSARETSACILEQAGLR' A
#
# COMPACT_ATOMS: atom_id res chain seq x y z
N MET A 1 8.55 17.37 -5.88
CA MET A 1 8.42 15.92 -6.12
C MET A 1 7.78 15.73 -7.47
N SER A 2 8.38 14.92 -8.34
CA SER A 2 7.84 14.67 -9.67
C SER A 2 6.65 13.71 -9.56
N THR A 3 5.58 13.94 -10.32
CA THR A 3 4.42 13.03 -10.38
C THR A 3 4.81 11.60 -10.78
N ILE A 4 5.88 11.45 -11.56
CA ILE A 4 6.45 10.16 -11.99
C ILE A 4 6.97 9.33 -10.80
N GLU A 5 7.53 10.00 -9.80
CA GLU A 5 8.09 9.36 -8.60
C GLU A 5 6.99 8.72 -7.76
N PHE A 6 5.87 9.44 -7.58
CA PHE A 6 4.71 8.94 -6.86
C PHE A 6 4.03 7.78 -7.60
N SER A 7 3.85 7.87 -8.93
CA SER A 7 3.20 6.79 -9.69
C SER A 7 3.97 5.47 -9.60
N LEU A 8 5.30 5.50 -9.73
CA LEU A 8 6.14 4.31 -9.60
C LEU A 8 6.16 3.77 -8.17
N TRP A 9 6.15 4.65 -7.17
CA TRP A 9 6.04 4.25 -5.78
C TRP A 9 4.69 3.57 -5.49
N LEU A 10 3.60 4.15 -6.00
CA LEU A 10 2.25 3.64 -5.79
C LEU A 10 2.06 2.28 -6.44
N GLU A 11 2.54 2.12 -7.68
CA GLU A 11 2.55 0.83 -8.39
C GLU A 11 3.21 -0.26 -7.54
N ARG A 12 4.39 0.03 -6.96
CA ARG A 12 5.08 -0.92 -6.07
C ARG A 12 4.31 -1.23 -4.79
N VAL A 13 3.64 -0.24 -4.18
CA VAL A 13 2.77 -0.48 -3.01
C VAL A 13 1.66 -1.45 -3.39
N MET A 14 1.00 -1.20 -4.52
CA MET A 14 -0.10 -2.04 -5.00
C MET A 14 0.37 -3.45 -5.37
N ASP A 15 1.54 -3.60 -5.98
CA ASP A 15 2.13 -4.91 -6.30
C ASP A 15 2.37 -5.74 -5.04
N PHE A 16 2.96 -5.15 -4.00
CA PHE A 16 3.19 -5.85 -2.73
C PHE A 16 1.89 -6.25 -2.05
N LEU A 17 0.87 -5.38 -2.06
CA LEU A 17 -0.42 -5.70 -1.47
C LEU A 17 -1.13 -6.79 -2.28
N SER A 18 -1.07 -6.74 -3.62
CA SER A 18 -1.69 -7.72 -4.50
C SER A 18 -1.07 -9.12 -4.35
N GLU A 19 0.24 -9.22 -4.13
CA GLU A 19 0.90 -10.49 -3.82
C GLU A 19 0.33 -11.12 -2.54
N VAL A 20 0.09 -10.31 -1.51
CA VAL A 20 -0.53 -10.77 -0.26
C VAL A 20 -1.99 -11.13 -0.48
N GLU A 21 -2.77 -10.27 -1.13
CA GLU A 21 -4.18 -10.52 -1.42
C GLU A 21 -4.36 -11.86 -2.15
N THR A 22 -3.53 -12.12 -3.16
CA THR A 22 -3.50 -13.41 -3.87
C THR A 22 -3.20 -14.58 -2.94
N ARG A 23 -2.26 -14.43 -2.00
CA ARG A 23 -1.87 -15.48 -1.05
C ARG A 23 -2.99 -15.82 -0.06
N TYR A 24 -3.82 -14.85 0.29
CA TYR A 24 -4.92 -15.00 1.23
C TYR A 24 -6.29 -15.15 0.56
N ASP A 25 -6.34 -15.30 -0.77
CA ASP A 25 -7.58 -15.40 -1.57
C ASP A 25 -8.53 -14.21 -1.34
N LEU A 26 -7.96 -13.01 -1.28
CA LEU A 26 -8.67 -11.74 -1.14
C LEU A 26 -8.87 -11.07 -2.50
N ASP A 27 -9.93 -10.27 -2.59
CA ASP A 27 -10.16 -9.40 -3.75
C ASP A 27 -9.10 -8.30 -3.85
N GLN A 28 -8.84 -7.85 -5.08
CA GLN A 28 -7.84 -6.81 -5.33
C GLN A 28 -8.25 -5.49 -4.66
N GLY A 29 -7.35 -4.93 -3.84
CA GLY A 29 -7.59 -3.70 -3.08
C GLY A 29 -8.33 -3.91 -1.76
N GLU A 30 -8.67 -5.15 -1.41
CA GLU A 30 -9.29 -5.49 -0.13
C GLU A 30 -8.40 -5.08 1.05
N MET A 31 -7.07 -5.13 0.91
CA MET A 31 -6.15 -4.68 1.96
C MET A 31 -6.29 -3.20 2.31
N LEU A 32 -6.49 -2.36 1.28
CA LEU A 32 -6.72 -0.93 1.49
C LEU A 32 -8.09 -0.69 2.11
N SER A 33 -9.10 -1.44 1.68
CA SER A 33 -10.46 -1.39 2.24
C SER A 33 -10.47 -1.80 3.72
N ALA A 34 -9.87 -2.94 4.04
CA ALA A 34 -9.83 -3.53 5.38
C ALA A 34 -9.11 -2.63 6.40
N THR A 35 -8.13 -1.85 5.95
CA THR A 35 -7.39 -0.89 6.78
C THR A 35 -7.95 0.53 6.72
N ASN A 36 -9.00 0.76 5.92
CA ASN A 36 -9.54 2.09 5.63
C ASN A 36 -8.46 3.07 5.15
N THR A 37 -7.49 2.57 4.37
CA THR A 37 -6.40 3.38 3.80
C THR A 37 -6.90 4.07 2.53
N SER A 38 -6.97 5.40 2.58
CA SER A 38 -7.38 6.21 1.43
C SER A 38 -6.21 6.61 0.54
N THR A 39 -6.49 7.07 -0.68
CA THR A 39 -5.47 7.66 -1.57
C THR A 39 -4.77 8.85 -0.92
N ARG A 40 -5.47 9.61 -0.07
CA ARG A 40 -4.87 10.74 0.65
C ARG A 40 -3.79 10.27 1.62
N ASP A 41 -4.05 9.18 2.35
CA ASP A 41 -3.08 8.60 3.30
C ASP A 41 -1.82 8.14 2.56
N LEU A 42 -1.99 7.52 1.39
CA LEU A 42 -0.87 7.13 0.53
C LEU A 42 -0.04 8.33 0.04
N VAL A 43 -0.69 9.44 -0.32
CA VAL A 43 0.00 10.68 -0.68
C VAL A 43 0.77 11.26 0.51
N GLU A 44 0.19 11.23 1.71
CA GLU A 44 0.84 11.71 2.94
C GLU A 44 2.06 10.84 3.30
N LEU A 45 1.93 9.50 3.27
CA LEU A 45 3.03 8.57 3.52
C LEU A 45 4.19 8.75 2.53
N HIS A 46 3.88 8.89 1.24
CA HIS A 46 4.89 9.22 0.24
C HIS A 46 5.53 10.59 0.49
N GLY A 47 4.74 11.59 0.88
CA GLY A 47 5.22 12.92 1.25
C GLY A 47 6.16 12.91 2.47
N TYR A 48 5.96 11.99 3.40
CA TYR A 48 6.87 11.72 4.52
C TYR A 48 8.12 10.92 4.12
N GLY A 49 8.25 10.51 2.86
CA GLY A 49 9.41 9.78 2.35
C GLY A 49 9.40 8.30 2.68
N TRP A 50 8.24 7.72 3.01
CA TRP A 50 8.14 6.29 3.26
C TRP A 50 8.37 5.51 1.97
N SER A 51 9.15 4.43 2.05
CA SER A 51 9.30 3.53 0.93
C SER A 51 8.02 2.71 0.72
N ALA A 52 7.81 2.23 -0.52
CA ALA A 52 6.69 1.37 -0.83
C ALA A 52 6.62 0.13 0.10
N ARG A 53 7.79 -0.40 0.48
CA ARG A 53 7.89 -1.58 1.35
C ARG A 53 7.48 -1.28 2.79
N GLU A 54 7.89 -0.13 3.33
CA GLU A 54 7.48 0.31 4.68
C GLU A 54 5.97 0.58 4.74
N THR A 55 5.44 1.24 3.71
CA THR A 55 4.00 1.51 3.61
C THR A 55 3.19 0.22 3.52
N SER A 56 3.54 -0.71 2.62
CA SER A 56 2.84 -2.00 2.52
C SER A 56 2.95 -2.81 3.81
N ALA A 57 4.12 -2.83 4.47
CA ALA A 57 4.29 -3.53 5.75
C ALA A 57 3.39 -2.96 6.86
N CYS A 58 3.26 -1.63 6.94
CA CYS A 58 2.36 -0.97 7.89
C CYS A 58 0.89 -1.32 7.63
N ILE A 59 0.45 -1.31 6.36
CA ILE A 59 -0.90 -1.71 5.97
C ILE A 59 -1.16 -3.18 6.34
N LEU A 60 -0.19 -4.07 6.09
CA LEU A 60 -0.29 -5.48 6.48
C LEU A 60 -0.43 -5.66 7.99
N GLU A 61 0.39 -4.95 8.77
CA GLU A 61 0.32 -4.98 10.23
C GLU A 61 -1.03 -4.48 10.75
N GLN A 62 -1.57 -3.39 10.17
CA GLN A 62 -2.90 -2.87 10.51
C GLN A 62 -4.02 -3.87 10.19
N ALA A 63 -3.90 -4.63 9.10
CA ALA A 63 -4.82 -5.71 8.75
C ALA A 63 -4.66 -6.97 9.63
N GLY A 64 -3.65 -7.00 10.51
CA GLY A 64 -3.36 -8.16 11.35
C GLY A 64 -2.64 -9.30 10.62
N LEU A 65 -2.08 -9.04 9.44
CA LEU A 65 -1.31 -10.01 8.66
C LEU A 65 0.20 -9.87 8.97
N ARG A 66 0.91 -11.00 9.01
CA ARG A 66 2.35 -11.08 9.29
C ARG A 66 3.08 -11.89 8.24
#